data_AF-A0A951EYH4-F1
#
_entry.id   AF-A0A951EYH4-F1
#
_cell.length_a   1.000
_cell.length_b   1.000
_cell.length_c   1.000
_cell.angle_alpha   90.00
_cell.angle_beta   90.00
_cell.angle_gamma   90.00
#
_symmetry.space_group_name_H-M   'P 1'
#
loop_
_entity.id
_entity.type
_entity.pdbx_description
1 polymer ?
#
loop_
_entity_poly.entity_id
_entity_poly.type
_entity_poly.pdbx_seq_one_letter_code
_entity_poly.pdbx_strand_id
1 'polypeptide(L)'
;MFPTEIGTPFRIGNYLKRVLKPIAAKAGIPDLTYRALRRTFATEFQRHGSPKDAQAQLQHSKLEMTGWYMRQIPESVRAAVEHMDSEMRQMVDSKPHRKEPGRVQ
;
A
#
# COMPACT_ATOMS: atom_id res chain seq x y z
N MET A 1 3.49 -4.17 29.46
CA MET A 1 3.13 -2.72 29.49
C MET A 1 4.40 -1.92 29.22
N PHE A 2 4.35 -0.83 28.44
CA PHE A 2 5.54 -0.01 28.13
C PHE A 2 5.56 1.26 28.99
N PRO A 3 6.39 1.32 30.04
CA PRO A 3 6.52 2.51 30.90
C PRO A 3 7.52 3.51 30.31
N THR A 4 7.29 4.78 30.60
CA THR A 4 8.28 5.86 30.48
C THR A 4 9.32 5.73 31.59
N GLU A 5 10.42 6.50 31.50
CA GLU A 5 11.50 6.51 32.50
C GLU A 5 11.02 6.84 33.92
N ILE A 6 9.93 7.62 34.04
CA ILE A 6 9.27 7.96 35.32
C ILE A 6 8.18 6.96 35.73
N GLY A 7 8.10 5.79 35.08
CA GLY A 7 7.15 4.72 35.41
C GLY A 7 5.73 4.93 34.91
N THR A 8 5.42 6.05 34.25
CA THR A 8 4.07 6.32 33.73
C THR A 8 3.85 5.65 32.36
N PRO A 9 2.62 5.27 31.97
CA PRO A 9 2.36 4.65 30.68
C PRO A 9 2.69 5.60 29.50
N PHE A 10 3.27 5.07 28.42
CA PHE A 10 3.47 5.88 27.21
C PHE A 10 2.14 6.41 26.66
N ARG A 11 2.09 7.73 26.43
CA ARG A 11 1.02 8.34 25.64
C ARG A 11 1.23 8.04 24.16
N ILE A 12 0.29 7.28 23.59
CA ILE A 12 0.30 6.82 22.19
C ILE A 12 0.51 7.99 21.21
N GLY A 13 -0.23 9.11 21.36
CA GLY A 13 -0.08 10.27 20.47
C GLY A 13 1.31 10.92 20.53
N ASN A 14 1.92 10.97 21.72
CA ASN A 14 3.26 11.54 21.90
C ASN A 14 4.32 10.65 21.25
N TYR A 15 4.21 9.33 21.41
CA TYR A 15 5.14 8.38 20.81
C TYR A 15 5.08 8.44 19.28
N LEU A 16 3.87 8.48 18.68
CA LEU A 16 3.72 8.66 17.24
C LEU A 16 4.38 9.93 16.73
N LYS A 17 4.10 11.07 17.39
CA LYS A 17 4.57 12.38 16.92
C LYS A 17 6.07 12.56 17.11
N ARG A 18 6.64 12.11 18.23
CA ARG A 18 8.02 12.41 18.62
C ARG A 18 9.03 11.34 18.21
N VAL A 19 8.60 10.10 18.03
CA VAL A 19 9.48 8.97 17.71
C VAL A 19 9.21 8.45 16.30
N LEU A 20 7.98 8.02 16.03
CA LEU A 20 7.67 7.31 14.78
C LEU A 20 7.66 8.23 13.56
N LYS A 21 7.05 9.41 13.62
CA LYS A 21 7.01 10.35 12.49
C LYS A 21 8.41 10.83 12.04
N PRO A 22 9.34 11.21 12.95
CA PRO A 22 10.70 11.55 12.54
C PRO A 22 11.45 10.41 11.87
N ILE A 23 11.27 9.18 12.35
CA ILE A 23 11.88 7.99 11.73
C ILE A 23 11.28 7.75 10.34
N ALA A 24 9.95 7.87 10.21
CA ALA A 24 9.26 7.74 8.93
C ALA A 24 9.74 8.75 7.89
N ALA A 25 9.93 10.00 8.31
CA ALA A 25 10.46 11.05 7.44
C ALA A 25 11.87 10.72 6.93
N LYS A 26 12.75 10.20 7.81
CA LYS A 26 14.09 9.73 7.42
C LYS A 26 14.05 8.53 6.47
N ALA A 27 13.04 7.68 6.62
CA ALA A 27 12.82 6.52 5.75
C ALA A 27 12.07 6.86 4.45
N GLY A 28 11.70 8.12 4.21
CA GLY A 28 10.94 8.53 3.03
C GLY A 28 9.48 8.04 3.02
N ILE A 29 8.91 7.71 4.18
CA ILE A 29 7.53 7.23 4.31
C ILE A 29 6.64 8.42 4.72
N PRO A 30 5.84 8.99 3.80
CA PRO A 30 4.90 10.05 4.15
C PRO A 30 3.75 9.51 5.01
N ASP A 31 3.24 10.36 5.92
CA ASP A 31 2.00 10.12 6.68
C ASP A 31 1.91 8.80 7.48
N LEU A 32 3.00 8.42 8.14
CA LEU A 32 3.00 7.26 9.03
C LEU A 32 1.98 7.40 10.17
N THR A 33 1.11 6.39 10.28
CA THR A 33 0.14 6.22 11.37
C THR A 33 0.23 4.80 11.95
N TYR A 34 -0.28 4.59 13.17
CA TYR A 34 -0.40 3.23 13.73
C TYR A 34 -1.26 2.31 12.86
N ARG A 35 -2.28 2.87 12.20
CA ARG A 35 -3.11 2.12 11.26
C ARG A 35 -2.31 1.68 10.04
N ALA A 36 -1.41 2.52 9.52
CA ALA A 36 -0.51 2.13 8.44
C ALA A 36 0.39 0.96 8.85
N LEU A 37 1.02 1.02 10.04
CA LEU A 37 1.85 -0.08 10.55
C LEU A 37 1.05 -1.40 10.69
N ARG A 38 -0.17 -1.33 11.24
CA ARG A 38 -1.06 -2.50 11.37
C ARG A 38 -1.41 -3.10 9.99
N ARG A 39 -1.60 -2.26 8.97
CA ARG A 39 -1.86 -2.68 7.59
C ARG A 39 -0.67 -3.37 6.95
N THR A 40 0.52 -2.80 7.11
CA THR A 40 1.76 -3.39 6.61
C THR A 40 1.96 -4.78 7.18
N PHE A 41 1.81 -4.94 8.50
CA PHE A 41 1.88 -6.25 9.14
C PHE A 41 0.84 -7.23 8.59
N ALA A 42 -0.43 -6.82 8.47
CA ALA A 42 -1.48 -7.68 7.93
C ALA A 42 -1.19 -8.13 6.48
N THR A 43 -0.66 -7.22 5.66
CA THR A 43 -0.31 -7.47 4.26
C THR A 43 0.87 -8.43 4.14
N GLU A 44 1.87 -8.31 5.01
CA GLU A 44 3.03 -9.20 5.01
C GLU A 44 2.68 -10.58 5.56
N PHE A 45 1.92 -10.63 6.66
CA PHE A 45 1.50 -11.88 7.29
C PHE A 45 0.68 -12.78 6.34
N GLN A 46 -0.08 -12.18 5.43
CA GLN A 46 -0.85 -12.92 4.40
C GLN A 46 0.05 -13.79 3.49
N ARG A 47 1.33 -13.43 3.30
CA ARG A 47 2.26 -14.24 2.51
C ARG A 47 2.61 -15.58 3.19
N HIS A 48 2.37 -15.68 4.49
CA HIS A 48 2.80 -16.80 5.32
C HIS A 48 1.64 -17.58 5.96
N GLY A 49 0.41 -17.06 5.91
CA GLY A 49 -0.74 -17.67 6.58
C GLY A 49 -2.06 -17.37 5.88
N SER A 50 -3.10 -18.10 6.28
CA SER A 50 -4.43 -17.89 5.73
C SER A 50 -5.06 -16.59 6.27
N PRO A 51 -6.05 -15.99 5.57
CA PRO A 51 -6.81 -14.86 6.08
C PRO A 51 -7.45 -15.07 7.46
N LYS A 52 -7.76 -16.31 7.83
CA LYS A 52 -8.28 -16.68 9.16
C LYS A 52 -7.20 -16.58 10.25
N ASP A 53 -5.98 -16.96 9.94
CA ASP A 53 -4.84 -16.86 10.86
C ASP A 53 -4.48 -15.39 11.09
N ALA A 54 -4.53 -14.57 10.03
CA ALA A 54 -4.37 -13.12 10.13
C ALA A 54 -5.47 -12.48 11.00
N GLN A 55 -6.72 -12.96 10.89
CA GLN A 55 -7.83 -12.51 11.72
C GLN A 55 -7.62 -12.85 13.19
N ALA A 56 -7.19 -14.08 13.50
CA ALA A 56 -6.89 -14.52 14.86
C ALA A 56 -5.74 -13.70 15.46
N GLN A 57 -4.66 -13.50 14.70
CA GLN A 57 -3.48 -12.76 15.15
C GLN A 57 -3.77 -11.27 15.40
N LEU A 58 -4.64 -10.67 14.59
CA LEU A 58 -5.05 -9.27 14.76
C LEU A 58 -6.20 -9.09 15.77
N GLN A 59 -6.76 -10.19 16.29
CA GLN A 59 -7.93 -10.20 17.19
C GLN A 59 -9.10 -9.38 16.64
N HIS A 60 -9.40 -9.52 15.35
CA HIS A 60 -10.57 -8.88 14.75
C HIS A 60 -11.83 -9.73 14.96
N SER A 61 -12.88 -9.11 15.50
CA SER A 61 -14.20 -9.73 15.70
C SER A 61 -14.97 -10.02 14.40
N LYS A 62 -14.63 -9.37 13.28
CA LYS A 62 -15.20 -9.65 11.95
C LYS A 62 -14.10 -9.74 10.88
N LEU A 63 -14.24 -10.71 9.97
CA LEU A 63 -13.34 -10.94 8.84
C LEU A 63 -13.29 -9.73 7.88
N GLU A 64 -14.41 -9.02 7.70
CA GLU A 64 -14.51 -7.80 6.89
C GLU A 64 -13.52 -6.70 7.32
N MET A 65 -13.22 -6.60 8.62
CA MET A 65 -12.26 -5.61 9.14
C MET A 65 -10.82 -5.91 8.72
N THR A 66 -10.49 -7.16 8.41
CA THR A 66 -9.17 -7.55 7.92
C THR A 66 -9.06 -7.31 6.40
N GLY A 67 -10.16 -7.45 5.65
CA GLY A 67 -10.19 -7.20 4.20
C GLY A 67 -9.80 -5.77 3.80
N TRP A 68 -10.18 -4.75 4.59
CA TRP A 68 -9.76 -3.35 4.36
C TRP A 68 -8.24 -3.12 4.46
N TYR A 69 -7.55 -3.99 5.19
CA TYR A 69 -6.11 -3.91 5.39
C TYR A 69 -5.33 -4.68 4.32
N MET A 70 -5.96 -5.66 3.68
CA MET A 70 -5.40 -6.47 2.61
C MET A 70 -5.51 -5.75 1.27
N ARG A 71 -4.46 -5.04 0.87
CA ARG A 71 -4.33 -4.54 -0.52
C ARG A 71 -3.06 -5.10 -1.16
N GLN A 72 -2.87 -6.42 -1.08
CA GLN A 72 -1.95 -7.05 -2.03
C GLN A 72 -2.57 -6.92 -3.41
N ILE A 73 -1.87 -6.28 -4.35
CA ILE A 73 -2.15 -6.47 -5.76
C ILE A 73 -1.54 -7.83 -6.09
N PRO A 74 -2.33 -8.87 -6.40
CA PRO A 74 -1.78 -10.14 -6.82
C PRO A 74 -0.86 -9.92 -8.02
N GLU A 75 0.25 -10.63 -8.09
CA GLU A 75 1.19 -10.54 -9.22
C GLU A 75 0.47 -10.74 -10.56
N SER A 76 -0.56 -11.58 -10.59
CA SER A 76 -1.43 -11.78 -11.75
C SER A 76 -2.22 -10.54 -12.16
N VAL A 77 -2.69 -9.72 -11.22
CA VAL A 77 -3.38 -8.45 -11.49
C VAL A 77 -2.38 -7.40 -11.98
N ARG A 78 -1.17 -7.39 -11.42
CA ARG A 78 -0.08 -6.53 -11.90
C ARG A 78 0.27 -6.88 -13.35
N ALA A 79 0.51 -8.16 -13.64
CA ALA A 79 0.80 -8.67 -14.97
C ALA A 79 -0.34 -8.38 -15.97
N ALA A 80 -1.60 -8.47 -15.54
CA ALA A 80 -2.75 -8.15 -16.39
C ALA A 80 -2.82 -6.64 -16.73
N VAL A 81 -2.52 -5.76 -15.78
CA VAL A 81 -2.44 -4.30 -16.04
C VAL A 81 -1.25 -3.97 -16.92
N GLU A 82 -0.09 -4.59 -16.71
CA GLU A 82 1.11 -4.41 -17.55
C GLU A 82 0.86 -4.89 -18.99
N HIS A 83 0.18 -6.02 -19.17
CA HIS A 83 -0.26 -6.51 -20.48
C HIS A 83 -1.18 -5.50 -21.17
N MET A 84 -2.21 -5.02 -20.46
CA MET A 84 -3.15 -4.02 -20.97
C MET A 84 -2.45 -2.70 -21.36
N ASP A 85 -1.52 -2.19 -20.54
CA ASP A 85 -0.74 -0.98 -20.86
C ASP A 85 0.12 -1.19 -22.12
N SER A 86 0.69 -2.39 -22.29
CA SER A 86 1.48 -2.74 -23.46
C SER A 86 0.65 -2.78 -24.76
N GLU A 87 -0.57 -3.33 -24.71
CA GLU A 87 -1.48 -3.37 -25.86
C GLU A 87 -1.96 -1.96 -26.23
N MET A 88 -2.27 -1.12 -25.24
CA MET A 88 -2.68 0.27 -25.48
C MET A 88 -1.56 1.09 -26.13
N ARG A 89 -0.30 0.91 -25.72
CA ARG A 89 0.85 1.57 -26.36
C ARG A 89 1.03 1.13 -27.81
N GLN A 90 0.93 -0.17 -28.07
CA GLN A 90 1.03 -0.70 -29.45
C GLN A 90 -0.07 -0.15 -30.35
N MET A 91 -1.30 0.01 -29.85
CA MET A 91 -2.40 0.63 -30.63
C MET A 91 -2.17 2.11 -30.93
N VAL A 92 -1.52 2.85 -30.03
CA VAL A 92 -1.18 4.26 -30.22
C VAL A 92 -0.06 4.39 -31.27
N ASP A 93 0.96 3.54 -31.20
CA ASP A 93 2.08 3.52 -32.15
C ASP A 93 1.67 2.99 -33.55
N SER A 94 0.64 2.14 -33.61
CA SER A 94 0.13 1.56 -34.87
C SER A 94 -0.80 2.48 -35.65
N LYS A 95 -1.20 3.64 -35.10
CA LYS A 95 -1.95 4.63 -35.87
C LYS A 95 -0.98 5.41 -36.75
N PRO A 96 -1.06 5.31 -38.09
CA PRO A 96 -0.20 6.12 -38.95
C PRO A 96 -0.54 7.59 -38.72
N HIS A 97 0.49 8.39 -38.45
CA HIS A 97 0.44 9.84 -38.52
C HIS A 97 -0.10 10.21 -39.91
N ARG A 98 -1.34 10.68 -39.96
CA ARG A 98 -1.98 11.15 -41.19
C ARG A 98 -1.14 12.31 -41.72
N LYS A 99 -0.28 12.06 -42.71
CA LYS A 99 0.44 13.13 -43.41
C LYS A 99 -0.62 14.06 -44.00
N GLU A 100 -0.66 15.30 -43.53
CA GLU A 100 -1.46 16.34 -44.16
C GLU A 100 -0.99 16.48 -45.62
N PRO A 101 -1.88 16.31 -46.62
CA PRO A 101 -1.47 16.51 -47.99
C PRO A 101 -1.22 18.00 -48.22
N GLY A 102 0.03 18.32 -48.54
CA GLY A 102 0.45 19.67 -48.88
C GLY A 102 -0.12 20.16 -50.21
N ARG A 103 -0.65 21.39 -50.15
CA ARG A 103 -0.57 22.53 -51.10
C ARG A 103 -1.24 22.43 -52.48
N VAL A 104 -2.08 23.43 -52.76
CA VAL A 104 -2.24 24.09 -54.09
C VAL A 104 -2.45 25.58 -53.79
N GLN A 105 -1.40 26.40 -53.96
CA GLN A 105 -1.28 27.46 -54.98
C GLN A 105 -2.53 28.32 -55.18
#